data_AF-A0A960WDN6-F1
#
_entry.id   AF-A0A960WDN6-F1
#
_cell.length_a   1.000
_cell.length_b   1.000
_cell.length_c   1.000
_cell.angle_alpha   90.00
_cell.angle_beta   90.00
_cell.angle_gamma   90.00
#
_symmetry.space_group_name_H-M   'P 1'
#
loop_
_entity.id
_entity.type
_entity.pdbx_description
1 polymer ?
#
loop_
_entity_poly.entity_id
_entity_poly.type
_entity_poly.pdbx_seq_one_letter_code
_entity_poly.pdbx_strand_id
1 'polypeptide(L)'
;MAQKNHIWAMAMVFFFFAGCRGIDTSYIDSSFQRPTWENHSPLLLTSDSPHPEVDCNICHGDYDTFRQFTCLTSSCHIEAATNAIHTDVTDYAFDSEGCFSCHPSGLANDISRQEHSASIFPISTGDDHGDLACVDCHIDIIDYTNVSCIDCHEHQKSTTDTQHSGIKNSTPYGYSYQTTYCLKCHPDSDVYAISTHNGEFKISSGTHRAQIRGCTDCHNKQRTDRSYIATDFTSFSCYGAGCHEHSQSKMNSKHSGVGGYSSSIFTNENWSACVNCHPDGEED
;
A
#
# COMPACT_ATOMS: atom_id res chain seq x y z
N MET A 1 -6.11 -71.20 -38.93
CA MET A 1 -5.26 -70.94 -37.75
C MET A 1 -5.35 -69.46 -37.42
N ALA A 2 -5.41 -69.15 -36.12
CA ALA A 2 -6.14 -68.03 -35.52
C ALA A 2 -5.67 -66.60 -35.88
N GLN A 3 -6.65 -65.71 -36.12
CA GLN A 3 -6.56 -64.26 -35.88
C GLN A 3 -6.36 -64.00 -34.39
N LYS A 4 -5.40 -63.14 -34.03
CA LYS A 4 -5.36 -62.49 -32.71
C LYS A 4 -5.63 -61.00 -32.88
N ASN A 5 -6.82 -60.61 -32.44
CA ASN A 5 -7.22 -59.21 -32.26
C ASN A 5 -6.45 -58.64 -31.07
N HIS A 6 -5.69 -57.57 -31.28
CA HIS A 6 -5.18 -56.74 -30.19
C HIS A 6 -6.17 -55.59 -29.97
N ILE A 7 -6.95 -55.75 -28.90
CA ILE A 7 -7.82 -54.73 -28.34
C ILE A 7 -6.92 -53.68 -27.68
N TRP A 8 -7.00 -52.43 -28.14
CA TRP A 8 -6.40 -51.29 -27.45
C TRP A 8 -7.22 -51.03 -26.18
N ALA A 9 -6.71 -51.48 -25.04
CA ALA A 9 -7.24 -51.06 -23.75
C ALA A 9 -6.84 -49.59 -23.54
N MET A 10 -7.79 -48.66 -23.71
CA MET A 10 -7.68 -47.33 -23.13
C MET A 10 -7.64 -47.51 -21.60
N ALA A 11 -6.45 -47.43 -21.03
CA ALA A 11 -6.30 -47.24 -19.61
C ALA A 11 -6.86 -45.84 -19.29
N MET A 12 -8.13 -45.77 -18.89
CA MET A 12 -8.64 -44.63 -18.14
C MET A 12 -7.80 -44.55 -16.87
N VAL A 13 -6.86 -43.61 -16.83
CA VAL A 13 -6.23 -43.16 -15.60
C VAL A 13 -7.35 -42.51 -14.80
N PHE A 14 -7.98 -43.30 -13.93
CA PHE A 14 -8.79 -42.76 -12.86
C PHE A 14 -7.85 -41.94 -11.98
N PHE A 15 -7.86 -40.62 -12.15
CA PHE A 15 -7.43 -39.70 -11.11
C PHE A 15 -8.36 -39.93 -9.91
N PHE A 16 -7.96 -40.84 -9.03
CA PHE A 16 -8.51 -40.87 -7.69
C PHE A 16 -8.14 -39.53 -7.07
N PHE A 17 -9.15 -38.73 -6.70
CA PHE A 17 -9.04 -37.60 -5.79
C PHE A 17 -8.59 -38.11 -4.41
N ALA A 18 -7.36 -38.57 -4.31
CA ALA A 18 -6.74 -39.02 -3.08
C ALA A 18 -6.20 -37.77 -2.39
N GLY A 19 -7.01 -37.17 -1.51
CA GLY A 19 -6.54 -36.11 -0.60
C GLY A 19 -5.25 -36.54 0.09
N CYS A 20 -4.36 -35.58 0.35
CA CYS A 20 -3.01 -35.76 0.90
C CYS A 20 -2.92 -36.93 1.90
N ARG A 21 -2.41 -38.07 1.44
CA ARG A 21 -2.07 -39.21 2.30
C ARG A 21 -0.62 -39.06 2.73
N GLY A 22 -0.41 -38.35 3.84
CA GLY A 22 0.86 -38.40 4.57
C GLY A 22 1.18 -39.82 5.02
N ILE A 23 2.48 -40.13 5.14
CA ILE A 23 3.02 -41.44 5.50
C ILE A 23 2.73 -41.82 6.96
N ASP A 24 2.31 -40.87 7.80
CA ASP A 24 1.96 -41.14 9.19
C ASP A 24 0.48 -41.55 9.36
N THR A 25 0.27 -42.84 9.64
CA THR A 25 -1.03 -43.44 9.97
C THR A 25 -1.26 -43.58 11.48
N SER A 26 -0.33 -43.12 12.31
CA SER A 26 -0.35 -43.29 13.77
C SER A 26 -1.11 -42.21 14.52
N TYR A 27 -1.36 -41.05 13.89
CA TYR A 27 -2.17 -39.97 14.45
C TYR A 27 -3.61 -40.00 13.90
N ILE A 28 -4.52 -40.62 14.66
CA ILE A 28 -5.97 -40.61 14.37
C ILE A 28 -6.64 -39.67 15.37
N ASP A 29 -6.64 -38.38 15.07
CA ASP A 29 -7.54 -37.42 15.70
C ASP A 29 -8.77 -37.25 14.80
N SER A 30 -9.90 -37.80 15.21
CA SER A 30 -11.17 -37.72 14.47
C SER A 30 -11.74 -36.30 14.41
N SER A 31 -11.17 -35.34 15.16
CA SER A 31 -11.53 -33.92 15.10
C SER A 31 -10.67 -33.11 14.13
N PHE A 32 -9.55 -33.66 13.66
CA PHE A 32 -8.68 -32.98 12.70
C PHE A 32 -9.17 -33.19 11.27
N GLN A 33 -9.79 -32.14 10.71
CA GLN A 33 -10.12 -32.11 9.29
C GLN A 33 -8.84 -31.79 8.49
N ARG A 34 -8.37 -32.75 7.69
CA ARG A 34 -7.21 -32.55 6.83
C ARG A 34 -7.49 -31.47 5.77
N PRO A 35 -6.51 -30.62 5.45
CA PRO A 35 -6.65 -29.69 4.34
C PRO A 35 -6.91 -30.42 3.02
N THR A 36 -7.84 -29.89 2.22
CA THR A 36 -8.01 -30.16 0.80
C THR A 36 -7.32 -29.06 0.00
N TRP A 37 -7.08 -29.28 -1.29
CA TRP A 37 -6.50 -28.25 -2.17
C TRP A 37 -7.28 -26.92 -2.13
N GLU A 38 -8.61 -26.99 -2.00
CA GLU A 38 -9.51 -25.83 -1.99
C GLU A 38 -9.55 -25.08 -0.65
N ASN A 39 -9.12 -25.71 0.45
CA ASN A 39 -9.15 -25.11 1.80
C ASN A 39 -7.77 -25.03 2.46
N HIS A 40 -6.71 -25.39 1.74
CA HIS A 40 -5.34 -25.21 2.15
C HIS A 40 -5.08 -23.70 2.22
N SER A 41 -4.87 -23.18 3.42
CA SER A 41 -4.71 -21.74 3.67
C SER A 41 -3.43 -21.54 4.49
N PRO A 42 -2.61 -20.51 4.19
CA PRO A 42 -2.85 -19.39 3.27
C PRO A 42 -2.61 -19.68 1.77
N LEU A 43 -1.94 -20.80 1.45
CA LEU A 43 -1.70 -21.28 0.08
C LEU A 43 -2.95 -21.93 -0.54
N LEU A 44 -3.77 -21.16 -1.24
CA LEU A 44 -4.85 -21.75 -2.04
C LEU A 44 -4.25 -22.46 -3.26
N LEU A 45 -4.37 -23.81 -3.28
CA LEU A 45 -3.88 -24.67 -4.36
C LEU A 45 -5.00 -24.92 -5.39
N THR A 46 -5.65 -23.84 -5.82
CA THR A 46 -6.71 -23.91 -6.83
C THR A 46 -6.11 -24.11 -8.23
N SER A 47 -6.95 -24.50 -9.19
CA SER A 47 -6.52 -24.70 -10.59
C SER A 47 -5.87 -23.48 -11.24
N ASP A 48 -6.15 -22.29 -10.72
CA ASP A 48 -5.66 -21.02 -11.25
C ASP A 48 -4.39 -20.52 -10.53
N SER A 49 -3.91 -21.29 -9.53
CA SER A 49 -2.66 -21.04 -8.82
C SER A 49 -1.45 -21.54 -9.62
N PRO A 50 -0.24 -20.94 -9.51
CA PRO A 50 1.03 -21.47 -10.01
C PRO A 50 1.49 -22.75 -9.29
N HIS A 51 0.77 -23.16 -8.23
CA HIS A 51 0.91 -24.45 -7.59
C HIS A 51 -0.36 -25.33 -7.76
N PRO A 52 -0.92 -25.51 -8.97
CA PRO A 52 -2.15 -26.26 -9.11
C PRO A 52 -1.86 -27.75 -9.02
N GLU A 53 -2.61 -28.46 -8.18
CA GLU A 53 -2.60 -29.93 -8.11
C GLU A 53 -1.21 -30.56 -7.80
N VAL A 54 -0.31 -29.82 -7.12
CA VAL A 54 0.99 -30.38 -6.68
C VAL A 54 0.75 -31.50 -5.66
N ASP A 55 1.53 -32.59 -5.74
CA ASP A 55 1.52 -33.60 -4.69
C ASP A 55 2.01 -32.97 -3.38
N CYS A 56 1.26 -33.16 -2.31
CA CYS A 56 1.53 -32.56 -1.00
C CYS A 56 2.94 -32.94 -0.48
N ASN A 57 3.45 -34.10 -0.87
CA ASN A 57 4.80 -34.54 -0.51
C ASN A 57 5.92 -33.79 -1.25
N ILE A 58 5.63 -33.06 -2.33
CA ILE A 58 6.62 -32.19 -2.98
C ILE A 58 7.06 -31.07 -2.03
N CYS A 59 6.14 -30.60 -1.18
CA CYS A 59 6.42 -29.57 -0.20
C CYS A 59 6.71 -30.17 1.18
N HIS A 60 5.98 -31.21 1.60
CA HIS A 60 6.02 -31.75 2.96
C HIS A 60 6.80 -33.07 3.11
N GLY A 61 7.14 -33.75 2.02
CA GLY A 61 7.54 -35.16 2.03
C GLY A 61 8.94 -35.44 2.56
N ASP A 62 9.80 -34.41 2.60
CA ASP A 62 11.17 -34.51 3.10
C ASP A 62 11.28 -34.31 4.63
N TYR A 63 10.14 -34.10 5.31
CA TYR A 63 10.11 -33.79 6.74
C TYR A 63 9.40 -34.86 7.57
N ASP A 64 9.77 -34.92 8.86
CA ASP A 64 9.15 -35.83 9.83
C ASP A 64 7.69 -35.48 10.13
N THR A 65 7.26 -34.24 9.84
CA THR A 65 5.89 -33.77 10.06
C THR A 65 5.38 -32.89 8.93
N PHE A 66 4.07 -32.93 8.68
CA PHE A 66 3.37 -32.02 7.75
C PHE A 66 3.31 -30.56 8.22
N ARG A 67 3.88 -30.24 9.40
CA ARG A 67 4.02 -28.85 9.87
C ARG A 67 5.21 -28.14 9.21
N GLN A 68 6.17 -28.90 8.70
CA GLN A 68 7.32 -28.40 8.00
C GLN A 68 7.07 -28.52 6.50
N PHE A 69 7.67 -27.63 5.73
CA PHE A 69 7.50 -27.58 4.29
C PHE A 69 8.74 -27.00 3.63
N THR A 70 8.87 -27.19 2.32
CA THR A 70 9.86 -26.49 1.51
C THR A 70 9.25 -26.00 0.21
N CYS A 71 9.67 -24.82 -0.23
CA CYS A 71 9.44 -24.31 -1.58
C CYS A 71 10.63 -24.62 -2.50
N LEU A 72 11.77 -25.03 -1.94
CA LEU A 72 13.08 -25.02 -2.60
C LEU A 72 13.44 -26.36 -3.23
N THR A 73 12.44 -27.21 -3.46
CA THR A 73 12.61 -28.46 -4.18
C THR A 73 13.24 -28.17 -5.53
N SER A 74 14.34 -28.85 -5.85
CA SER A 74 15.18 -28.56 -7.03
C SER A 74 14.47 -28.64 -8.39
N SER A 75 13.22 -29.11 -8.41
CA SER A 75 12.35 -29.18 -9.58
C SER A 75 11.46 -27.94 -9.78
N CYS A 76 11.34 -27.05 -8.79
CA CYS A 76 10.37 -25.94 -8.81
C CYS A 76 11.08 -24.58 -8.67
N HIS A 77 11.55 -24.23 -7.48
CA HIS A 77 12.27 -22.98 -7.24
C HIS A 77 13.76 -23.28 -7.10
N ILE A 78 14.52 -23.16 -8.19
CA ILE A 78 15.97 -23.37 -8.18
C ILE A 78 16.71 -22.10 -7.77
N GLU A 79 17.71 -22.24 -6.92
CA GLU A 79 18.45 -21.12 -6.32
C GLU A 79 18.94 -20.10 -7.37
N ALA A 80 19.58 -20.57 -8.43
CA ALA A 80 20.12 -19.67 -9.46
C ALA A 80 19.05 -18.83 -10.17
N ALA A 81 17.88 -19.41 -10.46
CA ALA A 81 16.80 -18.69 -11.13
C ALA A 81 16.06 -17.76 -10.15
N THR A 82 15.81 -18.23 -8.93
CA THR A 82 15.15 -17.42 -7.89
C THR A 82 16.01 -16.24 -7.48
N ASN A 83 17.31 -16.43 -7.27
CA ASN A 83 18.24 -15.34 -6.94
C ASN A 83 18.28 -14.27 -8.05
N ALA A 84 18.23 -14.68 -9.32
CA ALA A 84 18.30 -13.76 -10.45
C ALA A 84 17.13 -12.76 -10.50
N ILE A 85 15.96 -13.14 -9.98
CA ILE A 85 14.75 -12.30 -9.97
C ILE A 85 14.52 -11.57 -8.63
N HIS A 86 15.28 -11.88 -7.57
CA HIS A 86 15.19 -11.23 -6.25
C HIS A 86 16.38 -10.29 -5.98
N THR A 87 17.11 -9.87 -7.03
CA THR A 87 18.31 -9.03 -6.91
C THR A 87 18.05 -7.68 -6.23
N ASP A 88 16.84 -7.15 -6.36
CA ASP A 88 16.43 -5.86 -5.77
C ASP A 88 15.62 -6.02 -4.47
N VAL A 89 15.49 -7.23 -3.93
CA VAL A 89 14.75 -7.46 -2.68
C VAL A 89 15.73 -7.48 -1.51
N THR A 90 15.74 -6.38 -0.75
CA THR A 90 16.49 -6.30 0.51
C THR A 90 16.03 -7.41 1.47
N ASP A 91 16.98 -8.02 2.17
CA ASP A 91 16.78 -9.16 3.08
C ASP A 91 16.20 -10.44 2.44
N TYR A 92 16.23 -10.54 1.10
CA TYR A 92 15.97 -11.81 0.43
C TYR A 92 16.93 -12.90 0.92
N ALA A 93 16.35 -14.01 1.36
CA ALA A 93 17.03 -15.24 1.69
C ALA A 93 16.37 -16.40 0.92
N PHE A 94 17.21 -17.27 0.34
CA PHE A 94 16.73 -18.47 -0.34
C PHE A 94 16.42 -19.57 0.69
N ASP A 95 15.39 -19.34 1.49
CA ASP A 95 14.83 -20.28 2.46
C ASP A 95 13.29 -20.25 2.41
N SER A 96 12.65 -21.33 2.86
CA SER A 96 11.19 -21.47 2.68
C SER A 96 10.38 -20.54 3.58
N GLU A 97 10.86 -20.21 4.78
CA GLU A 97 10.15 -19.32 5.70
C GLU A 97 10.22 -17.87 5.21
N GLY A 98 11.38 -17.42 4.72
CA GLY A 98 11.59 -16.11 4.10
C GLY A 98 10.78 -15.92 2.81
N CYS A 99 10.63 -16.98 2.01
CA CYS A 99 9.68 -16.94 0.89
C CYS A 99 8.25 -16.68 1.37
N PHE A 100 7.79 -17.36 2.43
CA PHE A 100 6.42 -17.19 2.95
C PHE A 100 6.16 -15.85 3.62
N SER A 101 7.18 -15.25 4.23
CA SER A 101 7.02 -13.92 4.82
C SER A 101 6.66 -12.87 3.78
N CYS A 102 7.10 -13.04 2.53
CA CYS A 102 6.85 -12.12 1.43
C CYS A 102 5.80 -12.62 0.41
N HIS A 103 5.63 -13.94 0.27
CA HIS A 103 4.74 -14.63 -0.66
C HIS A 103 3.78 -15.57 0.09
N PRO A 104 2.86 -15.03 0.91
CA PRO A 104 2.02 -15.82 1.82
C PRO A 104 1.00 -16.71 1.08
N SER A 105 0.58 -16.30 -0.12
CA SER A 105 -0.28 -17.05 -1.01
C SER A 105 0.48 -18.06 -1.86
N GLY A 106 1.81 -18.10 -1.73
CA GLY A 106 2.72 -18.82 -2.62
C GLY A 106 2.77 -18.27 -4.05
N LEU A 107 2.10 -17.17 -4.32
CA LEU A 107 2.24 -16.44 -5.58
C LEU A 107 3.49 -15.58 -5.48
N ALA A 108 4.31 -15.56 -6.53
CA ALA A 108 5.19 -14.42 -6.73
C ALA A 108 4.28 -13.20 -6.73
N ASN A 109 4.44 -12.28 -5.76
CA ASN A 109 3.53 -11.17 -5.53
C ASN A 109 3.13 -10.54 -6.85
N ASP A 110 1.84 -10.23 -7.04
CA ASP A 110 1.32 -9.65 -8.29
C ASP A 110 1.94 -8.28 -8.63
N ILE A 111 2.82 -7.76 -7.76
CA ILE A 111 3.51 -6.49 -7.91
C ILE A 111 5.00 -6.62 -7.56
N SER A 112 5.86 -6.27 -8.53
CA SER A 112 7.30 -6.09 -8.32
C SER A 112 7.61 -4.84 -7.48
N ARG A 113 8.82 -4.72 -6.90
CA ARG A 113 9.24 -3.47 -6.22
C ARG A 113 9.18 -2.26 -7.14
N GLN A 114 9.46 -2.46 -8.43
CA GLN A 114 9.36 -1.41 -9.44
C GLN A 114 7.91 -0.94 -9.61
N GLU A 115 6.97 -1.87 -9.76
CA GLU A 115 5.55 -1.55 -9.89
C GLU A 115 4.98 -0.96 -8.60
N HIS A 116 5.40 -1.46 -7.43
CA HIS A 116 5.06 -0.92 -6.12
C HIS A 116 5.51 0.53 -6.02
N SER A 117 6.76 0.82 -6.38
CA SER A 117 7.31 2.19 -6.36
C SER A 117 6.62 3.10 -7.37
N ALA A 118 6.27 2.59 -8.55
CA ALA A 118 5.65 3.40 -9.60
C ALA A 118 4.18 3.76 -9.31
N SER A 119 3.42 2.85 -8.70
CA SER A 119 1.95 2.95 -8.65
C SER A 119 1.36 2.95 -7.25
N ILE A 120 2.10 2.52 -6.22
CA ILE A 120 1.60 2.39 -4.84
C ILE A 120 2.34 3.35 -3.91
N PHE A 121 3.59 3.04 -3.55
CA PHE A 121 4.39 3.81 -2.61
C PHE A 121 5.89 3.61 -2.93
N PRO A 122 6.71 4.66 -2.98
CA PRO A 122 8.12 4.56 -3.31
C PRO A 122 8.91 3.67 -2.33
N ILE A 123 9.51 2.60 -2.85
CA ILE A 123 10.35 1.64 -2.11
C ILE A 123 11.56 1.19 -2.95
N SER A 124 11.94 1.99 -3.94
CA SER A 124 13.10 1.74 -4.78
C SER A 124 14.36 1.90 -3.95
N THR A 125 15.43 1.19 -4.30
CA THR A 125 16.72 1.33 -3.62
C THR A 125 17.16 2.80 -3.58
N GLY A 126 17.44 3.31 -2.38
CA GLY A 126 17.80 4.71 -2.14
C GLY A 126 16.65 5.62 -1.71
N ASP A 127 15.39 5.16 -1.80
CA ASP A 127 14.25 5.83 -1.16
C ASP A 127 14.32 5.66 0.38
N ASP A 128 13.64 6.51 1.14
CA ASP A 128 13.66 6.48 2.62
C ASP A 128 13.23 5.13 3.22
N HIS A 129 12.35 4.40 2.52
CA HIS A 129 11.87 3.06 2.89
C HIS A 129 12.40 1.97 1.94
N GLY A 130 13.34 2.30 1.06
CA GLY A 130 13.83 1.45 -0.01
C GLY A 130 14.61 0.22 0.45
N ASP A 131 15.11 0.23 1.68
CA ASP A 131 15.88 -0.88 2.26
C ASP A 131 15.06 -1.75 3.22
N LEU A 132 13.77 -1.45 3.42
CA LEU A 132 12.90 -2.25 4.29
C LEU A 132 12.44 -3.54 3.61
N ALA A 133 12.23 -4.57 4.42
CA ALA A 133 11.57 -5.81 4.02
C ALA A 133 10.06 -5.57 3.89
N CYS A 134 9.37 -6.42 3.12
CA CYS A 134 7.92 -6.30 2.92
C CYS A 134 7.15 -6.31 4.25
N VAL A 135 7.56 -7.20 5.17
CA VAL A 135 6.91 -7.40 6.47
C VAL A 135 7.17 -6.27 7.48
N ASP A 136 8.14 -5.39 7.22
CA ASP A 136 8.38 -4.23 8.10
C ASP A 136 7.24 -3.21 7.98
N CYS A 137 6.56 -3.19 6.83
CA CYS A 137 5.42 -2.33 6.55
C CYS A 137 4.10 -3.12 6.55
N HIS A 138 4.06 -4.27 5.88
CA HIS A 138 2.87 -5.11 5.72
C HIS A 138 2.72 -6.06 6.92
N ILE A 139 1.98 -5.60 7.92
CA ILE A 139 1.87 -6.26 9.24
C ILE A 139 0.90 -7.46 9.26
N ASP A 140 0.20 -7.71 8.16
CA ASP A 140 -0.69 -8.86 8.00
C ASP A 140 -0.25 -9.69 6.80
N ILE A 141 0.11 -10.94 7.06
CA ILE A 141 0.55 -11.88 6.02
C ILE A 141 -0.60 -12.35 5.13
N ILE A 142 -1.86 -12.12 5.47
CA ILE A 142 -3.03 -12.48 4.64
C ILE A 142 -3.52 -11.24 3.88
N ASP A 143 -3.52 -10.08 4.52
CA ASP A 143 -3.97 -8.82 3.94
C ASP A 143 -2.84 -7.79 3.83
N TYR A 144 -2.14 -7.82 2.70
CA TYR A 144 -1.07 -6.86 2.41
C TYR A 144 -1.56 -5.42 2.22
N THR A 145 -2.86 -5.14 2.24
CA THR A 145 -3.34 -3.76 2.33
C THR A 145 -3.25 -3.20 3.75
N ASN A 146 -3.07 -4.06 4.75
CA ASN A 146 -2.85 -3.67 6.13
C ASN A 146 -1.38 -3.31 6.35
N VAL A 147 -1.12 -2.00 6.37
CA VAL A 147 0.21 -1.42 6.51
C VAL A 147 0.32 -0.55 7.76
N SER A 148 1.45 -0.62 8.46
CA SER A 148 1.74 0.20 9.63
C SER A 148 2.90 1.16 9.40
N CYS A 149 2.62 2.47 9.43
CA CYS A 149 3.67 3.49 9.56
C CYS A 149 4.04 3.71 11.04
N ILE A 150 3.10 3.43 11.94
CA ILE A 150 3.20 3.83 13.34
C ILE A 150 4.10 2.90 14.16
N ASP A 151 4.28 1.65 13.73
CA ASP A 151 5.18 0.71 14.39
C ASP A 151 6.62 1.22 14.43
N CYS A 152 7.01 2.13 13.52
CA CYS A 152 8.27 2.86 13.59
C CYS A 152 8.09 4.31 14.06
N HIS A 153 7.13 5.05 13.50
CA HIS A 153 7.00 6.49 13.74
C HIS A 153 6.33 6.88 15.07
N GLU A 154 5.56 5.98 15.70
CA GLU A 154 5.03 6.16 17.07
C GLU A 154 6.06 5.78 18.13
N HIS A 155 6.87 4.74 17.92
CA HIS A 155 7.99 4.45 18.81
C HIS A 155 8.99 5.62 18.90
N GLN A 156 9.03 6.47 17.86
CA GLN A 156 9.78 7.73 17.83
C GLN A 156 8.86 8.96 17.92
N LYS A 157 7.77 8.87 18.69
CA LYS A 157 6.73 9.91 18.80
C LYS A 157 7.29 11.33 18.97
N SER A 158 8.27 11.50 19.85
CA SER A 158 8.84 12.84 20.12
C SER A 158 9.54 13.45 18.89
N THR A 159 10.21 12.63 18.09
CA THR A 159 10.83 13.03 16.81
C THR A 159 9.74 13.40 15.81
N THR A 160 8.75 12.53 15.64
CA THR A 160 7.61 12.74 14.73
C THR A 160 6.83 14.00 15.11
N ASP A 161 6.51 14.19 16.39
CA ASP A 161 5.82 15.40 16.89
C ASP A 161 6.63 16.67 16.62
N THR A 162 7.96 16.60 16.76
CA THR A 162 8.87 17.74 16.49
C THR A 162 8.87 18.11 15.02
N GLN A 163 8.97 17.11 14.13
CA GLN A 163 8.91 17.29 12.68
C GLN A 163 7.55 17.86 12.23
N HIS A 164 6.47 17.54 12.96
CA HIS A 164 5.13 18.06 12.71
C HIS A 164 4.76 19.31 13.51
N SER A 165 5.71 20.02 14.14
CA SER A 165 5.43 21.22 14.97
C SER A 165 4.69 22.36 14.24
N GLY A 166 4.71 22.35 12.91
CA GLY A 166 3.93 23.27 12.07
C GLY A 166 2.44 22.91 11.94
N ILE A 167 2.06 21.68 12.25
CA ILE A 167 0.74 21.08 12.01
C ILE A 167 0.14 20.66 13.36
N LYS A 168 -1.18 20.81 13.53
CA LYS A 168 -1.86 20.36 14.73
C LYS A 168 -2.07 18.85 14.65
N ASN A 169 -1.84 18.12 15.74
CA ASN A 169 -2.29 16.74 15.85
C ASN A 169 -3.82 16.74 16.00
N SER A 170 -4.52 16.71 14.87
CA SER A 170 -5.97 16.92 14.83
C SER A 170 -6.55 16.34 13.55
N THR A 171 -7.74 15.75 13.65
CA THR A 171 -8.49 15.26 12.51
C THR A 171 -9.63 16.23 12.14
N PRO A 172 -10.05 16.31 10.87
CA PRO A 172 -9.52 15.59 9.70
C PRO A 172 -8.36 16.31 8.97
N TYR A 173 -7.90 17.47 9.46
CA TYR A 173 -7.05 18.39 8.69
C TYR A 173 -5.54 18.33 8.98
N GLY A 174 -5.18 17.97 10.21
CA GLY A 174 -3.81 17.82 10.64
C GLY A 174 -3.31 16.38 10.52
N TYR A 175 -2.27 16.05 11.30
CA TYR A 175 -1.75 14.69 11.38
C TYR A 175 -2.38 13.94 12.57
N SER A 176 -2.34 12.61 12.52
CA SER A 176 -2.65 11.73 13.65
C SER A 176 -1.81 10.47 13.53
N TYR A 177 -1.61 9.75 14.64
CA TYR A 177 -0.89 8.46 14.66
C TYR A 177 -1.79 7.33 14.13
N GLN A 178 -2.17 7.46 12.86
CA GLN A 178 -2.90 6.46 12.09
C GLN A 178 -2.26 6.43 10.69
N THR A 179 -1.94 5.23 10.19
CA THR A 179 -1.31 5.02 8.87
C THR A 179 -2.02 5.80 7.77
N THR A 180 -3.35 5.80 7.74
CA THR A 180 -4.15 6.49 6.72
C THR A 180 -3.93 8.00 6.68
N TYR A 181 -3.64 8.64 7.82
CA TYR A 181 -3.32 10.07 7.88
C TYR A 181 -1.88 10.37 7.47
N CYS A 182 -0.96 9.43 7.70
CA CYS A 182 0.42 9.51 7.22
C CYS A 182 0.40 9.51 5.68
N LEU A 183 -0.23 8.50 5.08
CA LEU A 183 -0.38 8.37 3.62
C LEU A 183 -1.17 9.51 2.97
N LYS A 184 -2.11 10.11 3.70
CA LYS A 184 -2.85 11.29 3.23
C LYS A 184 -1.91 12.45 2.87
N CYS A 185 -0.87 12.68 3.67
CA CYS A 185 0.06 13.80 3.47
C CYS A 185 1.41 13.39 2.88
N HIS A 186 1.83 12.13 3.07
CA HIS A 186 3.10 11.59 2.59
C HIS A 186 2.87 10.38 1.66
N PRO A 187 2.12 10.55 0.55
CA PRO A 187 1.81 9.44 -0.36
C PRO A 187 3.02 8.94 -1.15
N ASP A 188 4.04 9.78 -1.34
CA ASP A 188 5.23 9.45 -2.12
C ASP A 188 6.46 9.29 -1.22
N SER A 189 6.27 8.97 0.07
CA SER A 189 7.33 8.98 1.10
C SER A 189 7.98 10.35 1.38
N ASP A 190 7.73 11.36 0.54
CA ASP A 190 8.25 12.72 0.68
C ASP A 190 7.77 13.41 1.95
N VAL A 191 8.67 14.07 2.66
CA VAL A 191 8.35 14.95 3.80
C VAL A 191 8.26 16.42 3.35
N TYR A 192 7.04 16.94 3.32
CA TYR A 192 6.79 18.34 2.96
C TYR A 192 6.89 19.26 4.19
N ALA A 193 7.85 20.18 4.18
CA ALA A 193 8.01 21.14 5.26
C ALA A 193 7.15 22.40 5.03
N ILE A 194 6.40 22.85 6.04
CA ILE A 194 5.67 24.14 5.98
C ILE A 194 6.60 25.33 5.66
N SER A 195 7.88 25.23 6.04
CA SER A 195 8.88 26.27 5.75
C SER A 195 9.13 26.52 4.26
N THR A 196 8.77 25.57 3.38
CA THR A 196 8.87 25.77 1.92
C THR A 196 7.79 26.71 1.38
N HIS A 197 6.76 27.02 2.17
CA HIS A 197 5.74 28.01 1.83
C HIS A 197 6.20 29.40 2.27
N ASN A 198 7.31 29.83 1.68
CA ASN A 198 7.97 31.12 1.93
C ASN A 198 7.73 32.14 0.80
N GLY A 199 6.86 31.81 -0.15
CA GLY A 199 6.46 32.68 -1.25
C GLY A 199 5.41 33.73 -0.84
N GLU A 200 4.72 34.24 -1.85
CA GLU A 200 3.50 35.02 -1.70
C GLU A 200 2.46 34.16 -0.93
N PHE A 201 1.72 34.77 0.01
CA PHE A 201 0.81 34.20 1.01
C PHE A 201 1.51 33.59 2.25
N LYS A 202 1.57 34.37 3.35
CA LYS A 202 2.29 33.97 4.57
C LYS A 202 1.49 32.95 5.38
N ILE A 203 1.76 31.65 5.19
CA ILE A 203 1.17 30.59 6.02
C ILE A 203 2.00 30.22 7.25
N SER A 204 3.28 30.57 7.23
CA SER A 204 4.24 30.30 8.31
C SER A 204 4.22 31.36 9.41
N SER A 205 3.54 32.48 9.20
CA SER A 205 3.36 33.59 10.15
C SER A 205 1.97 34.23 10.01
N GLY A 206 1.65 35.24 10.83
CA GLY A 206 0.39 35.99 10.72
C GLY A 206 -0.87 35.19 11.12
N THR A 207 -2.02 35.66 10.64
CA THR A 207 -3.35 35.11 10.97
C THR A 207 -3.54 33.70 10.41
N HIS A 208 -3.08 33.41 9.19
CA HIS A 208 -3.13 32.07 8.60
C HIS A 208 -2.39 31.03 9.46
N ARG A 209 -1.19 31.34 9.95
CA ARG A 209 -0.43 30.42 10.83
C ARG A 209 -1.20 30.01 12.07
N ALA A 210 -1.97 30.92 12.67
CA ALA A 210 -2.76 30.64 13.87
C ALA A 210 -3.96 29.72 13.58
N GLN A 211 -4.53 29.82 12.37
CA GLN A 211 -5.73 29.09 11.98
C GLN A 211 -5.45 27.73 11.36
N ILE A 212 -4.30 27.54 10.71
CA ILE A 212 -3.93 26.26 10.10
C ILE A 212 -3.91 25.15 11.14
N ARG A 213 -4.73 24.13 10.89
CA ARG A 213 -4.74 22.84 11.58
C ARG A 213 -3.85 21.85 10.84
N GLY A 214 -3.82 21.90 9.52
CA GLY A 214 -2.84 21.18 8.73
C GLY A 214 -2.95 21.35 7.23
N CYS A 215 -2.21 20.54 6.49
CA CYS A 215 -2.02 20.72 5.05
C CYS A 215 -3.34 20.70 4.29
N THR A 216 -4.28 19.85 4.72
CA THR A 216 -5.55 19.66 4.01
C THR A 216 -6.62 20.70 4.37
N ASP A 217 -6.28 21.72 5.15
CA ASP A 217 -7.13 22.93 5.22
C ASP A 217 -7.17 23.65 3.87
N CYS A 218 -6.02 23.71 3.18
CA CYS A 218 -5.89 24.35 1.86
C CYS A 218 -5.77 23.32 0.73
N HIS A 219 -4.99 22.25 0.92
CA HIS A 219 -4.83 21.18 -0.06
C HIS A 219 -5.93 20.14 0.08
N ASN A 220 -7.10 20.47 -0.47
CA ASN A 220 -8.34 19.71 -0.23
C ASN A 220 -8.71 18.76 -1.37
N LYS A 221 -7.94 18.72 -2.45
CA LYS A 221 -8.17 17.76 -3.54
C LYS A 221 -7.44 16.46 -3.26
N GLN A 222 -8.07 15.37 -3.69
CA GLN A 222 -7.51 14.03 -3.62
C GLN A 222 -6.92 13.67 -4.98
N ARG A 223 -5.78 13.00 -4.93
CA ARG A 223 -5.15 12.35 -6.08
C ARG A 223 -5.99 11.20 -6.60
N THR A 224 -6.02 11.02 -7.92
CA THR A 224 -6.74 9.93 -8.59
C THR A 224 -5.82 8.81 -9.08
N ASP A 225 -4.50 9.01 -8.98
CA ASP A 225 -3.44 8.08 -9.39
C ASP A 225 -2.92 7.21 -8.23
N ARG A 226 -3.65 7.20 -7.10
CA ARG A 226 -3.32 6.43 -5.90
C ARG A 226 -4.52 5.57 -5.50
N SER A 227 -4.25 4.35 -5.03
CA SER A 227 -5.26 3.40 -4.55
C SER A 227 -5.77 3.71 -3.14
N TYR A 228 -5.12 4.64 -2.44
CA TYR A 228 -5.47 5.12 -1.10
C TYR A 228 -5.73 6.63 -1.11
N ILE A 229 -6.23 7.15 0.02
CA ILE A 229 -6.49 8.58 0.18
C ILE A 229 -5.15 9.31 0.23
N ALA A 230 -4.86 10.08 -0.82
CA ALA A 230 -3.65 10.89 -0.95
C ALA A 230 -4.03 12.33 -1.35
N THR A 231 -3.48 13.32 -0.66
CA THR A 231 -3.70 14.72 -0.97
C THR A 231 -2.90 15.13 -2.21
N ASP A 232 -3.55 15.90 -3.09
CA ASP A 232 -2.90 16.57 -4.21
C ASP A 232 -2.36 17.93 -3.76
N PHE A 233 -1.04 18.03 -3.62
CA PHE A 233 -0.37 19.27 -3.23
C PHE A 233 -0.18 20.26 -4.39
N THR A 234 -0.48 19.87 -5.63
CA THR A 234 -0.41 20.78 -6.80
C THR A 234 -1.61 21.71 -6.89
N SER A 235 -2.68 21.41 -6.13
CA SER A 235 -3.89 22.22 -6.06
C SER A 235 -4.18 22.64 -4.62
N PHE A 236 -4.80 23.81 -4.47
CA PHE A 236 -5.24 24.32 -3.18
C PHE A 236 -6.50 25.21 -3.32
N SER A 237 -7.17 25.46 -2.21
CA SER A 237 -8.35 26.31 -2.12
C SER A 237 -8.33 27.16 -0.86
N CYS A 238 -8.76 28.41 -0.99
CA CYS A 238 -8.90 29.35 0.14
C CYS A 238 -10.28 29.27 0.81
N TYR A 239 -11.30 28.69 0.15
CA TYR A 239 -12.69 28.62 0.67
C TYR A 239 -13.04 27.27 1.32
N GLY A 240 -12.02 26.45 1.62
CA GLY A 240 -12.15 25.18 2.32
C GLY A 240 -12.13 25.33 3.85
N ALA A 241 -12.62 24.29 4.53
CA ALA A 241 -12.41 24.08 5.97
C ALA A 241 -12.95 25.16 6.94
N GLY A 242 -13.77 26.09 6.43
CA GLY A 242 -14.42 27.15 7.20
C GLY A 242 -13.58 28.41 7.40
N CYS A 243 -12.44 28.56 6.71
CA CYS A 243 -11.55 29.71 6.87
C CYS A 243 -12.11 30.96 6.18
N HIS A 244 -12.36 30.89 4.87
CA HIS A 244 -13.00 31.98 4.15
C HIS A 244 -14.35 31.56 3.60
N GLU A 245 -15.41 32.18 4.13
CA GLU A 245 -16.75 32.07 3.57
C GLU A 245 -16.86 32.97 2.32
N HIS A 246 -16.41 32.46 1.18
CA HIS A 246 -16.48 33.19 -0.09
C HIS A 246 -17.86 33.05 -0.72
N SER A 247 -18.86 33.71 -0.13
CA SER A 247 -20.10 33.97 -0.84
C SER A 247 -19.88 35.16 -1.78
N GLN A 248 -20.23 34.98 -3.06
CA GLN A 248 -20.26 36.03 -4.06
C GLN A 248 -20.89 37.32 -3.53
N SER A 249 -21.99 37.18 -2.79
CA SER A 249 -22.75 38.29 -2.20
C SER A 249 -21.99 39.08 -1.13
N LYS A 250 -21.18 38.41 -0.30
CA LYS A 250 -20.38 39.06 0.75
C LYS A 250 -19.16 39.78 0.18
N MET A 251 -18.63 39.31 -0.95
CA MET A 251 -17.42 39.86 -1.54
C MET A 251 -17.66 40.97 -2.54
N ASN A 252 -18.80 40.92 -3.25
CA ASN A 252 -19.17 41.96 -4.20
C ASN A 252 -19.29 43.34 -3.57
N SER A 253 -19.77 43.43 -2.32
CA SER A 253 -19.89 44.71 -1.61
C SER A 253 -18.53 45.27 -1.17
N LYS A 254 -17.58 44.40 -0.78
CA LYS A 254 -16.24 44.82 -0.35
C LYS A 254 -15.33 45.22 -1.52
N HIS A 255 -15.49 44.57 -2.68
CA HIS A 255 -14.68 44.86 -3.87
C HIS A 255 -15.42 45.76 -4.89
N SER A 256 -16.46 46.44 -4.44
CA SER A 256 -17.22 47.37 -5.29
C SER A 256 -16.31 48.51 -5.76
N GLY A 257 -16.07 48.58 -7.07
CA GLY A 257 -15.20 49.61 -7.66
C GLY A 257 -13.71 49.25 -7.74
N VAL A 258 -13.33 48.04 -7.32
CA VAL A 258 -11.96 47.52 -7.53
C VAL A 258 -11.83 47.07 -8.99
N GLY A 259 -10.96 47.74 -9.75
CA GLY A 259 -10.69 47.39 -11.15
C GLY A 259 -10.10 45.98 -11.27
N GLY A 260 -10.66 45.15 -12.14
CA GLY A 260 -10.22 43.75 -12.33
C GLY A 260 -10.94 42.72 -11.46
N TYR A 261 -11.67 43.15 -10.43
CA TYR A 261 -12.57 42.26 -9.68
C TYR A 261 -13.80 41.89 -10.54
N SER A 262 -14.13 40.59 -10.61
CA SER A 262 -15.28 40.08 -11.34
C SER A 262 -15.94 38.93 -10.59
N SER A 263 -17.26 38.82 -10.70
CA SER A 263 -18.00 37.67 -10.13
C SER A 263 -17.61 36.33 -10.74
N SER A 264 -17.04 36.33 -11.95
CA SER A 264 -16.51 35.11 -12.58
C SER A 264 -15.32 34.49 -11.84
N ILE A 265 -14.70 35.19 -10.88
CA ILE A 265 -13.61 34.65 -10.05
C ILE A 265 -14.11 33.48 -9.17
N PHE A 266 -15.40 33.50 -8.80
CA PHE A 266 -16.00 32.51 -7.90
C PHE A 266 -16.48 31.24 -8.61
N THR A 267 -16.61 31.25 -9.94
CA THR A 267 -17.21 30.13 -10.68
C THR A 267 -16.22 29.06 -11.09
N ASN A 268 -14.91 29.35 -11.07
CA ASN A 268 -13.87 28.50 -11.66
C ASN A 268 -12.76 28.07 -10.68
N GLU A 269 -12.98 28.19 -9.37
CA GLU A 269 -11.94 27.94 -8.35
C GLU A 269 -10.62 28.69 -8.66
N ASN A 270 -10.74 29.88 -9.28
CA ASN A 270 -9.61 30.61 -9.82
C ASN A 270 -8.88 31.38 -8.72
N TRP A 271 -8.27 30.64 -7.79
CA TRP A 271 -7.51 31.16 -6.66
C TRP A 271 -6.39 32.11 -7.11
N SER A 272 -5.83 31.89 -8.31
CA SER A 272 -4.78 32.74 -8.89
C SER A 272 -5.25 34.19 -9.06
N ALA A 273 -6.54 34.41 -9.34
CA ALA A 273 -7.10 35.75 -9.42
C ALA A 273 -7.15 36.45 -8.05
N CYS A 274 -7.29 35.70 -6.96
CA CYS A 274 -7.28 36.24 -5.60
C CYS A 274 -5.86 36.66 -5.19
N VAL A 275 -4.87 35.76 -5.33
CA VAL A 275 -3.47 36.08 -4.99
C VAL A 275 -2.87 37.15 -5.89
N ASN A 276 -3.38 37.36 -7.10
CA ASN A 276 -2.98 38.50 -7.93
C ASN A 276 -3.30 39.86 -7.29
N CYS A 277 -4.37 39.94 -6.48
CA CYS A 277 -4.76 41.17 -5.77
C CYS A 277 -4.30 41.16 -4.30
N HIS A 278 -4.29 39.98 -3.68
CA HIS A 278 -3.91 39.75 -2.28
C HIS A 278 -2.72 38.78 -2.22
N PRO A 279 -1.53 39.19 -2.69
CA PRO A 279 -0.38 38.30 -2.80
C PRO A 279 0.18 37.88 -1.45
N ASP A 280 -0.14 38.55 -0.35
CA ASP A 280 0.22 38.13 1.01
C ASP A 280 -0.94 37.46 1.77
N GLY A 281 -2.14 37.46 1.19
CA GLY A 281 -3.36 36.96 1.80
C GLY A 281 -4.02 37.91 2.79
N GLU A 282 -3.52 39.14 2.92
CA GLU A 282 -4.17 40.17 3.73
C GLU A 282 -5.35 40.77 2.96
N GLU A 283 -6.32 41.33 3.69
CA GLU A 283 -7.53 41.93 3.10
C GLU A 283 -7.31 43.38 2.61
N ASP A 284 -6.07 43.86 2.68
CA ASP A 284 -5.64 45.26 2.61
C ASP A 284 -5.09 45.68 1.24
#